data_AF-A0A2E8HAG9-F1
#
_entry.id   AF-A0A2E8HAG9-F1
#
_cell.length_a   1.000
_cell.length_b   1.000
_cell.length_c   1.000
_cell.angle_alpha   90.00
_cell.angle_beta   90.00
_cell.angle_gamma   90.00
#
_symmetry.space_group_name_H-M   'P 1'
#
loop_
_entity.id
_entity.type
_entity.pdbx_description
1 polymer ?
#
loop_
_entity_poly.entity_id
_entity_poly.type
_entity_poly.pdbx_seq_one_letter_code
_entity_poly.pdbx_strand_id
1 'polypeptide(L)'
;MFMVRMAWLGVLVLMGPAASAQDGLAGTWEAISDVESGAFVSRLVLDSDGGARMSVTGRLNDEFLASESEAGGAVADADSLTVSFVGSGTWTTSGDLLVLALAERELRVNDAAFEAFIDELGERLAASLAADLEIPEQDISALTATIQAALHAQLDEEALLADLISGLAGGTSYELAGDQLRLDDGEGGTDVWTRVQQTAVEAAIWATVKTNPGRGQRWTR
;
A
#
# COMPACT_ATOMS: atom_id res chain seq x y z
N MET A 1 -44.82 31.87 15.65
CA MET A 1 -44.44 32.35 17.00
C MET A 1 -44.99 31.31 17.97
N PHE A 2 -44.27 30.42 18.65
CA PHE A 2 -42.87 30.12 18.99
C PHE A 2 -42.78 28.56 18.99
N MET A 3 -41.81 27.84 18.42
CA MET A 3 -40.41 27.60 18.81
C MET A 3 -40.20 27.15 20.28
N VAL A 4 -39.50 26.01 20.46
CA VAL A 4 -38.37 25.74 21.42
C VAL A 4 -38.46 24.46 22.32
N ARG A 5 -37.52 23.53 22.02
CA ARG A 5 -36.61 22.65 22.84
C ARG A 5 -37.04 21.36 23.59
N MET A 6 -36.36 20.27 23.18
CA MET A 6 -35.50 19.31 23.94
C MET A 6 -35.88 18.86 25.37
N ALA A 7 -35.90 17.53 25.58
CA ALA A 7 -35.29 16.89 26.75
C ALA A 7 -34.88 15.43 26.45
N TRP A 8 -33.72 15.05 27.00
CA TRP A 8 -32.95 13.81 26.86
C TRP A 8 -33.36 12.70 27.86
N LEU A 9 -32.69 11.54 27.71
CA LEU A 9 -32.54 10.34 28.57
C LEU A 9 -33.63 9.24 28.42
N GLY A 10 -33.30 7.95 28.29
CA GLY A 10 -32.01 7.25 28.28
C GLY A 10 -32.24 5.77 28.62
N VAL A 11 -31.65 4.84 27.86
CA VAL A 11 -31.39 3.47 28.30
C VAL A 11 -30.00 3.07 27.79
N LEU A 12 -29.20 2.60 28.75
CA LEU A 12 -27.82 2.15 28.64
C LEU A 12 -27.62 1.10 27.54
N VAL A 13 -26.64 1.32 26.68
CA VAL A 13 -25.79 0.22 26.19
C VAL A 13 -24.52 0.30 27.02
N LEU A 14 -24.21 -0.79 27.72
CA LEU A 14 -23.00 -0.92 28.53
C LEU A 14 -21.77 -0.58 27.69
N MET A 15 -21.06 0.49 28.06
CA MET A 15 -19.69 0.71 27.62
C MET A 15 -18.76 -0.16 28.46
N GLY A 16 -18.09 -1.09 27.78
CA GLY A 16 -16.96 -1.89 28.27
C GLY A 16 -16.89 -3.21 27.48
N PRO A 17 -15.87 -3.48 26.63
CA PRO A 17 -14.53 -2.88 26.52
C PRO A 17 -14.24 -2.33 25.10
N ALA A 18 -14.45 -1.04 24.84
CA ALA A 18 -14.04 -0.42 23.56
C ALA A 18 -12.69 0.33 23.67
N ALA A 19 -12.40 0.93 24.82
CA ALA A 19 -11.16 1.69 25.03
C ALA A 19 -9.90 0.80 25.10
N SER A 20 -9.99 -0.38 25.72
CA SER A 20 -8.83 -1.26 25.92
C SER A 20 -8.40 -2.03 24.67
N ALA A 21 -9.32 -2.27 23.72
CA ALA A 21 -8.99 -2.87 22.42
C ALA A 21 -8.34 -1.85 21.46
N GLN A 22 -8.74 -0.57 21.55
CA GLN A 22 -8.12 0.54 20.82
C GLN A 22 -6.70 0.84 21.33
N ASP A 23 -6.49 0.85 22.65
CA ASP A 23 -5.14 1.02 23.24
C ASP A 23 -4.18 -0.10 22.80
N GLY A 24 -4.71 -1.30 22.56
CA GLY A 24 -3.95 -2.44 22.07
C GLY A 24 -3.73 -2.46 20.56
N LEU A 25 -4.52 -1.75 19.75
CA LEU A 25 -4.34 -1.70 18.28
C LEU A 25 -3.38 -0.60 17.85
N ALA A 26 -3.35 0.51 18.58
CA ALA A 26 -2.47 1.62 18.25
C ALA A 26 -1.00 1.17 18.21
N GLY A 27 -0.29 1.60 17.18
CA GLY A 27 1.08 1.22 16.90
C GLY A 27 1.37 0.97 15.43
N THR A 28 2.57 0.49 15.17
CA THR A 28 3.04 0.12 13.83
C THR A 28 3.02 -1.39 13.70
N TRP A 29 2.45 -1.85 12.60
CA TRP A 29 2.29 -3.25 12.22
C TRP A 29 2.93 -3.48 10.87
N GLU A 30 3.56 -4.63 10.67
CA GLU A 30 4.20 -5.01 9.42
C GLU A 30 3.85 -6.45 9.05
N ALA A 31 3.54 -6.67 7.78
CA ALA A 31 3.34 -7.98 7.18
C ALA A 31 4.26 -8.13 5.97
N ILE A 32 4.79 -9.33 5.80
CA ILE A 32 5.57 -9.70 4.63
C ILE A 32 4.82 -10.83 3.95
N SER A 33 4.54 -10.63 2.66
CA SER A 33 3.83 -11.60 1.82
C SER A 33 4.74 -12.01 0.68
N ASP A 34 5.14 -13.28 0.66
CA ASP A 34 5.81 -13.90 -0.47
C ASP A 34 4.76 -14.65 -1.29
N VAL A 35 4.39 -14.08 -2.43
CA VAL A 35 3.43 -14.68 -3.38
C VAL A 35 4.16 -15.04 -4.67
N GLU A 36 3.52 -15.87 -5.51
CA GLU A 36 4.10 -16.30 -6.79
C GLU A 36 4.51 -15.10 -7.67
N SER A 37 3.71 -14.03 -7.63
CA SER A 37 3.95 -12.81 -8.40
C SER A 37 5.05 -11.91 -7.83
N GLY A 38 5.51 -12.09 -6.58
CA GLY A 38 6.48 -11.19 -5.96
C GLY A 38 6.52 -11.23 -4.44
N ALA A 39 7.46 -10.47 -3.88
CA ALA A 39 7.55 -10.23 -2.44
C ALA A 39 7.03 -8.83 -2.11
N PHE A 40 6.13 -8.74 -1.15
CA PHE A 40 5.49 -7.50 -0.72
C PHE A 40 5.70 -7.28 0.77
N VAL A 41 6.04 -6.03 1.12
CA VAL A 41 6.12 -5.55 2.50
C VAL A 41 5.00 -4.54 2.71
N SER A 42 4.11 -4.86 3.62
CA SER A 42 2.97 -4.04 4.00
C SER A 42 3.18 -3.50 5.40
N ARG A 43 2.92 -2.21 5.60
CA ARG A 43 3.03 -1.55 6.89
C ARG A 43 1.77 -0.75 7.16
N LEU A 44 1.24 -0.90 8.37
CA LEU A 44 0.06 -0.22 8.88
C LEU A 44 0.42 0.52 10.16
N VAL A 45 0.16 1.82 10.21
CA VAL A 45 0.32 2.67 11.38
C VAL A 45 -1.06 3.12 11.82
N LEU A 46 -1.42 2.74 13.04
CA LEU A 46 -2.66 3.14 13.71
C LEU A 46 -2.29 4.09 14.85
N ASP A 47 -2.56 5.38 14.67
CA ASP A 47 -2.32 6.41 15.68
C ASP A 47 -3.41 6.34 16.76
N SER A 48 -3.06 6.61 18.02
CA SER A 48 -4.01 6.55 19.14
C SER A 48 -5.09 7.63 19.10
N ASP A 49 -4.93 8.65 18.27
CA ASP A 49 -5.93 9.69 18.00
C ASP A 49 -6.91 9.32 16.87
N GLY A 50 -6.79 8.11 16.30
CA GLY A 50 -7.63 7.62 15.21
C GLY A 50 -7.06 7.87 13.81
N GLY A 51 -5.86 8.44 13.68
CA GLY A 51 -5.16 8.56 12.39
C GLY A 51 -4.65 7.20 11.88
N ALA A 52 -4.75 6.95 10.57
CA ALA A 52 -4.27 5.72 9.93
C ALA A 52 -3.34 6.03 8.77
N ARG A 53 -2.27 5.25 8.64
CA ARG A 53 -1.41 5.25 7.44
C ARG A 53 -1.10 3.82 7.03
N MET A 54 -1.23 3.53 5.75
CA MET A 54 -0.87 2.24 5.16
C MET A 54 0.17 2.48 4.07
N SER A 55 1.18 1.62 4.01
CA SER A 55 2.11 1.59 2.89
C SER A 55 2.36 0.16 2.48
N VAL A 56 2.32 -0.11 1.18
CA VAL A 56 2.69 -1.41 0.62
C VAL A 56 3.78 -1.16 -0.39
N THR A 57 4.83 -1.98 -0.38
CA THR A 57 5.87 -1.95 -1.41
C THR A 57 6.21 -3.37 -1.79
N GLY A 58 6.19 -3.66 -3.07
CA GLY A 58 6.57 -4.97 -3.56
C GLY A 58 7.30 -4.92 -4.89
N ARG A 59 8.06 -5.98 -5.13
CA ARG A 59 8.77 -6.21 -6.38
C ARG A 59 8.13 -7.39 -7.07
N LEU A 60 7.69 -7.18 -8.30
CA LEU A 60 7.14 -8.26 -9.12
C LEU A 60 8.27 -9.10 -9.70
N ASN A 61 8.03 -10.41 -9.77
CA ASN A 61 9.00 -11.39 -10.25
C ASN A 61 9.02 -11.43 -11.79
N ASP A 62 10.21 -11.59 -12.36
CA ASP A 62 10.42 -11.63 -13.82
C ASP A 62 9.64 -12.78 -14.49
N GLU A 63 9.43 -13.90 -13.78
CA GLU A 63 8.68 -15.06 -14.28
C GLU A 63 7.19 -14.75 -14.47
N PHE A 64 6.59 -13.99 -13.55
CA PHE A 64 5.22 -13.51 -13.66
C PHE A 64 5.06 -12.51 -14.82
N LEU A 65 6.02 -11.61 -14.98
CA LEU A 65 6.03 -10.66 -16.09
C LEU A 65 6.21 -11.37 -17.45
N ALA A 66 6.97 -12.47 -17.47
CA ALA A 66 7.19 -13.27 -18.66
C ALA A 66 5.97 -14.15 -19.01
N SER A 67 5.26 -14.71 -18.02
CA SER A 67 4.08 -15.58 -18.25
C SER A 67 2.90 -14.84 -18.88
N GLU A 68 2.74 -13.55 -18.57
CA GLU A 68 1.70 -12.70 -19.17
C GLU A 68 2.07 -12.19 -20.57
N SER A 69 3.31 -12.40 -21.02
CA SER A 69 3.78 -12.03 -22.36
C SER A 69 3.61 -13.18 -23.37
N GLU A 70 2.37 -13.50 -23.77
CA GLU A 70 2.14 -14.50 -24.83
C GLU A 70 2.68 -14.07 -26.22
N ALA A 71 3.02 -12.80 -26.38
CA ALA A 71 3.75 -12.28 -27.53
C ALA A 71 5.20 -11.99 -27.11
N GLY A 72 6.17 -12.74 -27.64
CA GLY A 72 7.61 -12.60 -27.41
C GLY A 72 8.23 -11.28 -27.92
N GLY A 73 7.55 -10.16 -27.73
CA GLY A 73 8.12 -8.82 -27.77
C GLY A 73 8.62 -8.51 -26.37
N ALA A 74 9.94 -8.46 -26.21
CA ALA A 74 10.55 -7.93 -25.01
C ALA A 74 9.92 -6.57 -24.69
N VAL A 75 9.15 -6.48 -23.61
CA VAL A 75 9.11 -5.24 -22.83
C VAL A 75 10.55 -5.09 -22.36
N ALA A 76 11.32 -4.37 -23.18
CA ALA A 76 12.77 -4.26 -23.13
C ALA A 76 13.22 -3.96 -21.70
N ASP A 77 14.18 -4.74 -21.20
CA ASP A 77 14.71 -4.67 -19.83
C ASP A 77 13.61 -4.44 -18.78
N ALA A 78 12.99 -5.54 -18.31
CA ALA A 78 12.27 -5.50 -17.05
C ALA A 78 13.29 -5.29 -15.91
N ASP A 79 13.83 -4.08 -15.81
CA ASP A 79 14.16 -3.52 -14.51
C ASP A 79 12.95 -3.83 -13.63
N SER A 80 13.18 -4.63 -12.60
CA SER A 80 12.14 -5.21 -11.77
C SER A 80 11.04 -4.22 -11.43
N LEU A 81 9.82 -4.54 -11.85
CA LEU A 81 8.67 -3.68 -11.64
C LEU A 81 8.40 -3.58 -10.13
N THR A 82 8.62 -2.39 -9.58
CA THR A 82 8.36 -2.08 -8.18
C THR A 82 7.03 -1.36 -8.09
N VAL A 83 6.09 -1.92 -7.35
CA VAL A 83 4.79 -1.28 -7.08
C VAL A 83 4.80 -0.79 -5.64
N SER A 84 4.37 0.44 -5.42
CA SER A 84 4.19 0.98 -4.08
C SER A 84 2.88 1.73 -3.95
N PHE A 85 2.21 1.50 -2.83
CA PHE A 85 0.97 2.17 -2.45
C PHE A 85 1.21 2.90 -1.13
N VAL A 86 0.67 4.12 -1.01
CA VAL A 86 0.59 4.85 0.25
C VAL A 86 -0.83 5.36 0.43
N GLY A 87 -1.41 5.08 1.59
CA GLY A 87 -2.75 5.56 1.98
C GLY A 87 -2.71 6.25 3.34
N SER A 88 -3.49 7.32 3.48
CA SER A 88 -3.61 8.11 4.71
C SER A 88 -5.09 8.42 5.00
N GLY A 89 -5.47 8.37 6.28
CA GLY A 89 -6.84 8.63 6.68
C GLY A 89 -7.11 8.33 8.15
N THR A 90 -8.22 7.65 8.42
CA THR A 90 -8.66 7.33 9.79
C THR A 90 -8.92 5.84 9.98
N TRP A 91 -8.86 5.39 11.22
CA TRP A 91 -9.29 4.05 11.60
C TRP A 91 -10.25 4.10 12.77
N THR A 92 -11.13 3.09 12.82
CA THR A 92 -12.02 2.85 13.94
C THR A 92 -12.18 1.36 14.16
N THR A 93 -12.74 0.98 15.31
CA THR A 93 -13.19 -0.38 15.55
C THR A 93 -14.69 -0.41 15.75
N SER A 94 -15.34 -1.43 15.21
CA SER A 94 -16.75 -1.71 15.41
C SER A 94 -16.91 -3.16 15.83
N GLY A 95 -16.81 -3.41 17.14
CA GLY A 95 -16.75 -4.78 17.67
C GLY A 95 -15.39 -5.42 17.37
N ASP A 96 -15.41 -6.55 16.67
CA ASP A 96 -14.26 -7.31 16.17
C ASP A 96 -13.81 -6.88 14.76
N LEU A 97 -14.38 -5.81 14.23
CA LEU A 97 -14.02 -5.27 12.91
C LEU A 97 -13.08 -4.05 13.05
N LEU A 98 -11.99 -4.07 12.29
CA LEU A 98 -11.11 -2.94 12.04
C LEU A 98 -11.55 -2.28 10.73
N VAL A 99 -11.89 -0.99 10.79
CA VAL A 99 -12.33 -0.22 9.61
C VAL A 99 -11.28 0.85 9.31
N LEU A 100 -10.73 0.83 8.10
CA LEU A 100 -9.79 1.85 7.60
C LEU A 100 -10.48 2.72 6.55
N ALA A 101 -10.59 4.01 6.83
CA ALA A 101 -11.07 5.01 5.88
C ALA A 101 -9.88 5.83 5.37
N LEU A 102 -9.20 5.31 4.33
CA LEU A 102 -8.05 5.96 3.69
C LEU A 102 -8.54 6.96 2.64
N ALA A 103 -8.54 8.25 3.00
CA ALA A 103 -9.05 9.32 2.14
C ALA A 103 -8.01 9.75 1.09
N GLU A 104 -6.74 9.81 1.48
CA GLU A 104 -5.63 10.11 0.58
C GLU A 104 -4.96 8.79 0.18
N ARG A 105 -4.76 8.59 -1.13
CA ARG A 105 -4.24 7.36 -1.70
C ARG A 105 -3.34 7.72 -2.88
N GLU A 106 -2.20 7.06 -2.98
CA GLU A 106 -1.25 7.23 -4.08
C GLU A 106 -0.71 5.86 -4.49
N LEU A 107 -0.82 5.53 -5.78
CA LEU A 107 -0.19 4.37 -6.38
C LEU A 107 1.01 4.82 -7.23
N ARG A 108 2.13 4.12 -7.05
CA ARG A 108 3.36 4.36 -7.77
C ARG A 108 3.92 3.09 -8.36
N VAL A 109 4.46 3.22 -9.56
CA VAL A 109 5.15 2.15 -10.27
C VAL A 109 6.53 2.65 -10.64
N ASN A 110 7.58 1.94 -10.19
CA ASN A 110 8.97 2.35 -10.34
C ASN A 110 9.23 3.81 -9.89
N ASP A 111 8.66 4.19 -8.74
CA ASP A 111 8.69 5.57 -8.18
C ASP A 111 8.01 6.66 -9.01
N ALA A 112 7.41 6.33 -10.17
CA ALA A 112 6.57 7.23 -10.95
C ALA A 112 5.10 7.14 -10.52
N ALA A 113 4.34 8.21 -10.74
CA ALA A 113 2.88 8.17 -10.59
C ALA A 113 2.29 7.16 -11.58
N PHE A 114 1.20 6.49 -11.20
CA PHE A 114 0.57 5.47 -12.04
C PHE A 114 0.24 5.99 -13.46
N GLU A 115 -0.37 7.18 -13.57
CA GLU A 115 -0.66 7.80 -14.87
C GLU A 115 0.59 7.96 -15.75
N ALA A 116 1.70 8.42 -15.16
CA ALA A 116 2.96 8.60 -15.89
C ALA A 116 3.55 7.27 -16.36
N PHE A 117 3.39 6.20 -15.58
CA PHE A 117 3.79 4.86 -15.99
C PHE A 117 2.94 4.34 -17.16
N ILE A 118 1.63 4.59 -17.15
CA ILE A 118 0.75 4.23 -18.28
C ILE A 118 1.14 4.99 -19.56
N ASP A 119 1.46 6.28 -19.43
CA ASP A 119 1.91 7.08 -20.56
C ASP A 119 3.22 6.54 -21.14
N GLU A 120 4.20 6.20 -20.30
CA GLU A 120 5.47 5.61 -20.72
C GLU A 120 5.28 4.23 -21.38
N LEU A 121 4.39 3.39 -20.82
CA LEU A 121 4.04 2.11 -21.42
C LEU A 121 3.43 2.30 -22.82
N GLY A 122 2.55 3.29 -22.96
CA GLY A 122 1.94 3.64 -24.23
C GLY A 122 2.95 4.14 -25.26
N GLU A 123 3.93 4.95 -24.85
CA GLU A 123 5.03 5.40 -25.71
C GLU A 123 5.89 4.23 -26.20
N ARG A 124 6.29 3.34 -25.27
CA ARG A 124 7.10 2.16 -25.60
C ARG A 124 6.37 1.22 -26.55
N LEU A 125 5.08 0.94 -26.29
CA LEU A 125 4.26 0.10 -27.14
C LEU A 125 4.06 0.72 -28.53
N ALA A 126 3.79 2.03 -28.59
CA ALA A 126 3.67 2.75 -29.85
C ALA A 126 4.96 2.72 -30.67
N ALA A 127 6.12 2.91 -30.02
CA ALA A 127 7.42 2.84 -30.69
C ALA A 127 7.69 1.44 -31.25
N SER A 128 7.40 0.39 -30.49
CA SER A 128 7.53 -1.00 -30.95
C SER A 128 6.63 -1.27 -32.14
N LEU A 129 5.34 -0.94 -32.04
CA LEU A 129 4.38 -1.14 -33.12
C LEU A 129 4.69 -0.30 -34.36
N ALA A 130 5.17 0.93 -34.18
CA ALA A 130 5.57 1.80 -35.28
C ALA A 130 6.74 1.22 -36.07
N ALA A 131 7.71 0.62 -35.37
CA ALA A 131 8.83 -0.08 -36.01
C ALA A 131 8.36 -1.34 -36.75
N ASP A 132 7.52 -2.16 -36.12
CA ASP A 132 7.04 -3.42 -36.69
C ASP A 132 6.12 -3.23 -37.91
N LEU A 133 5.31 -2.15 -37.90
CA LEU A 133 4.34 -1.84 -38.95
C LEU A 133 4.84 -0.80 -39.95
N GLU A 134 6.11 -0.37 -39.86
CA GLU A 134 6.72 0.67 -40.69
C GLU A 134 5.87 1.96 -40.76
N ILE A 135 5.31 2.37 -39.62
CA ILE A 135 4.43 3.55 -39.53
C ILE A 135 5.25 4.82 -39.84
N PRO A 136 4.75 5.72 -40.71
CA PRO A 136 5.43 6.98 -40.98
C PRO A 136 5.62 7.84 -39.73
N GLU A 137 6.77 8.52 -39.60
CA GLU A 137 7.09 9.33 -38.42
C GLU A 137 6.01 10.36 -38.07
N GLN A 138 5.35 10.95 -39.08
CA GLN A 138 4.28 11.92 -38.87
C GLN A 138 3.03 11.34 -38.18
N ASP A 139 2.83 10.02 -38.25
CA ASP A 139 1.66 9.32 -37.69
C ASP A 139 1.95 8.69 -36.32
N ILE A 140 3.23 8.60 -35.91
CA ILE A 140 3.65 8.00 -34.62
C ILE A 140 2.98 8.71 -33.44
N SER A 141 2.94 10.05 -33.44
CA SER A 141 2.33 10.80 -32.34
C SER A 141 0.82 10.50 -32.18
N ALA A 142 0.11 10.27 -33.29
CA ALA A 142 -1.30 9.90 -33.25
C ALA A 142 -1.49 8.46 -32.77
N LEU A 143 -0.60 7.54 -33.16
CA LEU A 143 -0.57 6.17 -32.66
C LEU A 143 -0.34 6.13 -31.15
N THR A 144 0.66 6.85 -30.65
CA THR A 144 0.97 6.97 -29.21
C THR A 144 -0.26 7.46 -28.43
N ALA A 145 -0.88 8.56 -28.86
CA ALA A 145 -2.05 9.10 -28.20
C ALA A 145 -3.23 8.11 -28.17
N THR A 146 -3.42 7.34 -29.26
CA THR A 146 -4.47 6.32 -29.35
C THR A 146 -4.22 5.17 -28.37
N ILE A 147 -2.97 4.70 -28.29
CA ILE A 147 -2.58 3.61 -27.39
C ILE A 147 -2.69 4.06 -25.93
N GLN A 148 -2.16 5.23 -25.57
CA GLN A 148 -2.28 5.79 -24.22
C GLN A 148 -3.75 5.94 -23.81
N ALA A 149 -4.59 6.51 -24.68
CA ALA A 149 -6.03 6.63 -24.40
C ALA A 149 -6.70 5.26 -24.20
N ALA A 150 -6.30 4.23 -24.95
CA ALA A 150 -6.82 2.88 -24.78
C ALA A 150 -6.36 2.24 -23.46
N LEU A 151 -5.11 2.46 -23.06
CA LEU A 151 -4.56 1.98 -21.79
C LEU A 151 -5.25 2.64 -20.60
N HIS A 152 -5.38 3.96 -20.60
CA HIS A 152 -6.11 4.71 -19.55
C HIS A 152 -7.59 4.32 -19.46
N ALA A 153 -8.21 3.91 -20.57
CA ALA A 153 -9.59 3.42 -20.56
C ALA A 153 -9.73 2.00 -19.97
N GLN A 154 -8.65 1.22 -19.95
CA GLN A 154 -8.66 -0.16 -19.44
C GLN A 154 -8.08 -0.27 -18.03
N LEU A 155 -7.15 0.61 -17.67
CA LEU A 155 -6.42 0.62 -16.42
C LEU A 155 -6.83 1.83 -15.61
N ASP A 156 -7.86 1.64 -14.78
CA ASP A 156 -8.38 2.67 -13.88
C ASP A 156 -7.67 2.56 -12.52
N GLU A 157 -6.88 3.59 -12.18
CA GLU A 157 -6.16 3.66 -10.90
C GLU A 157 -7.10 3.58 -9.70
N GLU A 158 -8.25 4.25 -9.75
CA GLU A 158 -9.20 4.26 -8.64
C GLU A 158 -9.88 2.91 -8.47
N ALA A 159 -10.14 2.19 -9.57
CA ALA A 159 -10.64 0.82 -9.49
C ALA A 159 -9.60 -0.12 -8.84
N LEU A 160 -8.33 -0.03 -9.27
CA LEU A 160 -7.24 -0.83 -8.68
C LEU A 160 -7.05 -0.51 -7.19
N LEU A 161 -7.07 0.78 -6.83
CA LEU A 161 -6.98 1.21 -5.44
C LEU A 161 -8.18 0.76 -4.61
N ALA A 162 -9.39 0.81 -5.18
CA ALA A 162 -10.60 0.36 -4.51
C ALA A 162 -10.55 -1.14 -4.23
N ASP A 163 -10.11 -1.95 -5.18
CA ASP A 163 -9.95 -3.40 -4.99
C ASP A 163 -8.92 -3.70 -3.89
N LEU A 164 -7.76 -3.03 -3.93
CA LEU A 164 -6.68 -3.21 -2.94
C LEU A 164 -7.13 -2.94 -1.50
N ILE A 165 -8.02 -1.97 -1.29
CA ILE A 165 -8.44 -1.54 0.07
C ILE A 165 -9.88 -1.97 0.42
N SER A 166 -10.57 -2.66 -0.48
CA SER A 166 -12.01 -2.96 -0.37
C SER A 166 -12.38 -3.65 0.95
N GLY A 167 -11.62 -4.69 1.34
CA GLY A 167 -11.81 -5.40 2.60
C GLY A 167 -11.61 -4.51 3.83
N LEU A 168 -10.60 -3.63 3.78
CA LEU A 168 -10.23 -2.76 4.89
C LEU A 168 -11.24 -1.61 5.10
N ALA A 169 -11.81 -1.09 4.01
CA ALA A 169 -12.83 -0.03 4.06
C ALA A 169 -14.21 -0.53 4.50
N GLY A 170 -14.56 -1.78 4.14
CA GLY A 170 -15.80 -2.43 4.56
C GLY A 170 -15.81 -2.92 6.02
N GLY A 171 -14.63 -2.99 6.63
CA GLY A 171 -14.42 -3.55 7.96
C GLY A 171 -13.90 -4.98 7.87
N THR A 172 -12.71 -5.19 8.40
CA THR A 172 -12.01 -6.48 8.41
C THR A 172 -12.03 -7.07 9.81
N SER A 173 -12.45 -8.33 9.95
CA SER A 173 -12.36 -9.06 11.22
C SER A 173 -10.90 -9.11 11.68
N TYR A 174 -10.66 -8.77 12.95
CA TYR A 174 -9.32 -8.77 13.51
C TYR A 174 -9.22 -9.53 14.82
N GLU A 175 -8.06 -10.15 15.05
CA GLU A 175 -7.68 -10.75 16.33
C GLU A 175 -6.32 -10.19 16.77
N LEU A 176 -6.23 -9.77 18.03
CA LEU A 176 -4.96 -9.40 18.66
C LEU A 176 -4.44 -10.52 19.56
N ALA A 177 -3.24 -10.99 19.26
CA ALA A 177 -2.54 -12.02 20.02
C ALA A 177 -1.13 -11.53 20.40
N GLY A 178 -1.04 -10.70 21.44
CA GLY A 178 0.22 -10.10 21.87
C GLY A 178 0.78 -9.12 20.84
N ASP A 179 1.94 -9.44 20.28
CA ASP A 179 2.60 -8.65 19.22
C ASP A 179 2.12 -9.05 17.81
N GLN A 180 1.04 -9.84 17.69
CA GLN A 180 0.44 -10.20 16.41
C GLN A 180 -0.95 -9.58 16.25
N LEU A 181 -1.18 -8.99 15.09
CA LEU A 181 -2.48 -8.59 14.58
C LEU A 181 -2.81 -9.54 13.44
N ARG A 182 -3.94 -10.23 13.54
CA ARG A 182 -4.45 -11.11 12.50
C ARG A 182 -5.64 -10.45 11.83
N LEU A 183 -5.60 -10.34 10.52
CA LEU A 183 -6.69 -9.80 9.70
C LEU A 183 -7.25 -10.93 8.84
N ASP A 184 -8.57 -11.10 8.86
CA ASP A 184 -9.26 -12.01 7.94
C ASP A 184 -9.21 -11.45 6.52
N ASP A 185 -8.78 -12.24 5.54
CA ASP A 185 -8.72 -11.81 4.14
C ASP A 185 -10.10 -11.89 3.43
N GLY A 186 -11.11 -12.45 4.10
CA GLY A 186 -12.47 -12.60 3.58
C GLY A 186 -12.66 -13.81 2.66
N GLU A 187 -11.59 -14.54 2.31
CA GLU A 187 -11.60 -15.76 1.50
C GLU A 187 -11.31 -17.02 2.34
N GLY A 188 -11.24 -16.86 3.66
CA GLY A 188 -10.99 -17.94 4.61
C GLY A 188 -9.50 -18.12 4.95
N GLY A 189 -8.63 -17.23 4.49
CA GLY A 189 -7.27 -17.09 4.96
C GLY A 189 -7.14 -16.02 6.05
N THR A 190 -5.92 -15.81 6.51
CA THR A 190 -5.65 -14.87 7.61
C THR A 190 -4.25 -14.29 7.42
N ASP A 191 -4.20 -12.97 7.26
CA ASP A 191 -2.97 -12.23 7.20
C ASP A 191 -2.43 -11.97 8.60
N VAL A 192 -1.16 -12.32 8.82
CA VAL A 192 -0.50 -12.14 10.12
C VAL A 192 0.46 -10.96 10.06
N TRP A 193 0.14 -9.93 10.83
CA TRP A 193 0.91 -8.72 10.98
C TRP A 193 1.64 -8.73 12.32
N THR A 194 2.91 -8.35 12.32
CA THR A 194 3.75 -8.29 13.52
C THR A 194 3.94 -6.85 13.95
N ARG A 195 3.81 -6.59 15.25
CA ARG A 195 4.06 -5.27 15.82
C ARG A 195 5.53 -4.89 15.64
N VAL A 196 5.77 -3.77 14.97
CA VAL A 196 7.10 -3.17 14.92
C VAL A 196 7.33 -2.48 16.25
N GLN A 197 8.19 -3.08 17.08
CA GLN A 197 8.70 -2.36 18.24
C GLN A 197 9.58 -1.22 17.72
N GLN A 198 9.28 0.02 18.10
CA GLN A 198 10.22 1.12 17.91
C GLN A 198 11.50 0.73 18.65
N THR A 199 12.50 0.24 17.93
CA THR A 199 13.87 0.32 18.42
C THR A 199 14.11 1.80 18.58
N ALA A 200 14.13 2.30 19.82
CA ALA A 200 14.61 3.63 20.09
C ALA A 200 16.05 3.67 19.59
N VAL A 201 16.24 4.08 18.34
CA VAL A 201 17.53 4.62 17.92
C VAL A 201 17.60 5.91 18.72
N GLU A 202 18.14 5.82 19.95
CA GLU A 202 18.67 7.00 20.60
C GLU A 202 19.50 7.69 19.54
N ALA A 203 19.08 8.90 19.15
CA ALA A 203 19.82 9.67 18.19
C ALA A 203 21.24 9.77 18.73
N ALA A 204 22.14 8.98 18.16
CA ALA A 204 23.55 9.09 18.42
C ALA A 204 23.95 10.42 17.80
N ILE A 205 23.79 11.49 18.58
CA ILE A 205 24.29 12.81 18.24
C ILE A 205 25.76 12.58 17.90
N TRP A 206 26.27 13.18 16.83
CA TRP A 206 27.69 13.07 16.44
C TRP A 206 28.65 13.32 17.62
N ALA A 207 28.21 14.06 18.65
CA ALA A 207 28.91 14.22 19.92
C ALA A 207 29.13 12.90 20.71
N THR A 208 28.16 11.99 20.75
CA THR A 208 28.19 10.69 21.44
C THR A 208 29.14 9.69 20.76
N VAL A 209 29.23 9.73 19.43
CA VAL A 209 30.15 8.91 18.62
C VAL A 209 31.61 9.31 18.86
N LYS A 210 31.88 10.60 19.15
CA LYS A 210 33.23 11.09 19.44
C LYS A 210 33.68 10.87 20.89
N THR A 211 32.77 10.77 21.84
CA THR A 211 33.11 10.60 23.27
C THR A 211 33.33 9.15 23.69
N ASN A 212 33.02 8.17 22.83
CA ASN A 212 33.26 6.75 23.13
C ASN A 212 34.27 6.08 22.16
N PRO A 213 35.56 6.46 22.16
CA PRO A 213 36.59 5.73 21.46
C PRO A 213 37.02 4.53 22.31
N GLY A 214 36.24 3.45 22.34
CA GLY A 214 36.65 2.30 23.14
C GLY A 214 35.69 1.13 23.24
N ARG A 215 35.64 0.30 22.20
CA ARG A 215 35.93 -1.15 22.27
C ARG A 215 35.87 -1.72 20.86
N GLY A 216 37.04 -2.08 20.35
CA GLY A 216 37.23 -2.43 18.95
C GLY A 216 36.45 -3.66 18.52
N GLN A 217 35.96 -3.60 17.29
CA GLN A 217 35.91 -4.78 16.43
C GLN A 217 36.70 -4.46 15.16
N ARG A 218 37.81 -5.19 15.01
CA ARG A 218 38.60 -5.29 13.79
C ARG A 218 37.74 -5.99 12.75
N TRP A 219 37.52 -5.34 11.62
CA TRP A 219 37.15 -6.02 10.38
C TRP A 219 38.44 -6.34 9.63
N THR A 220 38.84 -7.61 9.61
CA THR A 220 39.82 -8.10 8.63
C THR A 220 39.10 -8.38 7.32
N ARG A 221 39.71 -7.90 6.24
CA ARG A 221 39.29 -8.06 4.84
C ARG A 221 39.09 -9.51 4.44
#